data_AF-A0A7G3B884-F1
#
_entry.id   AF-A0A7G3B884-F1
#
_cell.length_a   1.000
_cell.length_b   1.000
_cell.length_c   1.000
_cell.angle_alpha   90.00
_cell.angle_beta   90.00
_cell.angle_gamma   90.00
#
_symmetry.space_group_name_H-M   'P 1'
#
loop_
_entity.id
_entity.type
_entity.pdbx_description
1 polymer ?
#
loop_
_entity_poly.entity_id
_entity_poly.type
_entity_poly.pdbx_seq_one_letter_code
_entity_poly.pdbx_strand_id
1 'polypeptide(L)'
;KKSWKLLGAMEKPPGWIFYNFREGKKKVMKMMRDGLSAEELATATKIAAYDMKVLEREFTKICPDYPDELTDPDDFQVSRTFAMEILFEVGPASNLVSNTETRRIMELTHMDKAGKEVTNRVYVHFLKNRDAPPVTGNPRAINGKIHLTIRQASLLALKKMEKVIELMAAKEKYLLFPLAGNVFSGSVTDLHKELKEKFGVTYDIAHLLKCINESAYGGGENLEFSELPAAAAFTVASTAHMSNRDNAEKIMEYRVKCFQRVGKEADLALFELYTKYCIRGRLVRPDPN
;
A
#
# COMPACT_ATOMS: atom_id res chain seq x y z
N LYS A 1 -7.23 -31.26 -20.03
CA LYS A 1 -8.67 -31.17 -19.67
C LYS A 1 -8.87 -31.88 -18.35
N LYS A 2 -8.82 -31.15 -17.22
CA LYS A 2 -9.15 -31.72 -15.90
C LYS A 2 -10.40 -31.03 -15.40
N SER A 3 -11.43 -31.83 -15.13
CA SER A 3 -12.73 -31.39 -14.66
C SER A 3 -12.64 -30.92 -13.21
N TRP A 4 -13.36 -29.84 -12.91
CA TRP A 4 -13.51 -29.28 -11.58
C TRP A 4 -14.55 -30.11 -10.83
N LYS A 5 -14.14 -30.83 -9.77
CA LYS A 5 -15.06 -31.39 -8.78
C LYS A 5 -15.14 -30.43 -7.59
N LEU A 6 -16.35 -29.95 -7.31
CA LEU A 6 -16.70 -29.30 -6.05
C LEU A 6 -16.52 -30.29 -4.89
N LEU A 7 -15.73 -29.91 -3.89
CA LEU A 7 -15.68 -30.61 -2.60
C LEU A 7 -15.82 -29.60 -1.45
N GLY A 8 -16.98 -29.69 -0.77
CA GLY A 8 -17.16 -29.58 0.69
C GLY A 8 -16.85 -28.26 1.39
N ALA A 9 -17.88 -27.64 1.99
CA ALA A 9 -17.73 -26.61 3.02
C ALA A 9 -17.07 -27.19 4.28
N MET A 10 -16.01 -26.55 4.80
CA MET A 10 -15.55 -26.81 6.16
C MET A 10 -16.41 -26.04 7.16
N GLU A 11 -16.95 -26.75 8.14
CA GLU A 11 -17.63 -26.16 9.30
C GLU A 11 -16.64 -25.34 10.15
N LYS A 12 -17.13 -24.22 10.69
CA LYS A 12 -16.34 -23.26 11.47
C LYS A 12 -15.86 -23.89 12.80
N PRO A 13 -14.58 -23.76 13.18
CA PRO A 13 -14.14 -24.14 14.51
C PRO A 13 -14.85 -23.27 15.57
N PRO A 14 -15.34 -23.83 16.69
CA PRO A 14 -15.90 -23.05 17.78
C PRO A 14 -14.81 -22.19 18.45
N GLY A 15 -15.08 -20.91 18.70
CA GLY A 15 -14.24 -20.05 19.55
C GLY A 15 -13.52 -18.87 18.88
N TRP A 16 -13.62 -18.71 17.55
CA TRP A 16 -13.03 -17.55 16.87
C TRP A 16 -14.00 -16.36 16.90
N ILE A 17 -13.68 -15.36 17.73
CA ILE A 17 -14.39 -14.09 17.73
C ILE A 17 -13.79 -13.20 16.64
N PHE A 18 -14.30 -13.31 15.43
CA PHE A 18 -13.91 -12.47 14.30
C PHE A 18 -14.31 -11.01 14.57
N TYR A 19 -13.46 -10.06 14.17
CA TYR A 19 -13.85 -8.66 14.20
C TYR A 19 -15.00 -8.46 13.22
N ASN A 20 -16.15 -8.03 13.72
CA ASN A 20 -17.28 -7.78 12.87
C ASN A 20 -16.95 -6.55 12.01
N PHE A 21 -16.76 -6.74 10.70
CA PHE A 21 -16.57 -5.67 9.72
C PHE A 21 -17.54 -4.49 9.95
N ARG A 22 -18.77 -4.76 10.43
CA ARG A 22 -19.77 -3.76 10.80
C ARG A 22 -19.37 -2.87 11.99
N GLU A 23 -18.72 -3.43 13.01
CA GLU A 23 -18.20 -2.68 14.16
C GLU A 23 -17.02 -1.79 13.76
N GLY A 24 -16.11 -2.33 12.93
CA GLY A 24 -15.04 -1.56 12.26
C GLY A 24 -15.56 -0.36 11.53
N LYS A 25 -16.52 -0.62 10.66
CA LYS A 25 -17.18 0.44 9.90
C LYS A 25 -17.74 1.53 10.82
N LYS A 26 -18.47 1.16 11.89
CA LYS A 26 -19.04 2.14 12.83
C LYS A 26 -17.96 2.98 13.55
N LYS A 27 -16.88 2.35 14.00
CA LYS A 27 -15.78 3.06 14.69
C LYS A 27 -15.06 4.03 13.76
N VAL A 28 -14.72 3.58 12.56
CA VAL A 28 -14.05 4.42 11.55
C VAL A 28 -14.95 5.58 11.12
N MET A 29 -16.25 5.36 10.89
CA MET A 29 -17.18 6.46 10.59
C MET A 29 -17.24 7.50 11.71
N LYS A 30 -17.18 7.06 12.98
CA LYS A 30 -17.11 7.99 14.11
C LYS A 30 -15.81 8.79 14.08
N MET A 31 -14.65 8.14 13.92
CA MET A 31 -13.34 8.82 13.84
C MET A 31 -13.27 9.84 12.69
N MET A 32 -13.77 9.47 11.51
CA MET A 32 -13.81 10.35 10.34
C MET A 32 -14.70 11.57 10.56
N ARG A 33 -15.81 11.41 11.29
CA ARG A 33 -16.74 12.50 11.63
C ARG A 33 -16.17 13.43 12.69
N ASP A 34 -15.60 12.86 13.75
CA ASP A 34 -15.12 13.61 14.90
C ASP A 34 -13.83 14.38 14.58
N GLY A 35 -13.09 13.93 13.56
CA GLY A 35 -11.84 14.57 13.14
C GLY A 35 -10.69 14.37 14.13
N LEU A 36 -9.59 15.08 13.92
CA LEU A 36 -8.49 15.17 14.88
C LEU A 36 -8.70 16.39 15.79
N SER A 37 -8.60 16.21 17.10
CA SER A 37 -8.38 17.34 18.01
C SER A 37 -6.99 17.96 17.79
N ALA A 38 -6.80 19.20 18.28
CA ALA A 38 -5.51 19.90 18.16
C ALA A 38 -4.34 19.12 18.80
N GLU A 39 -4.58 18.42 19.91
CA GLU A 39 -3.58 17.60 20.60
C GLU A 39 -3.23 16.32 19.81
N GLU A 40 -4.24 15.68 19.20
CA GLU A 40 -4.02 14.51 18.37
C GLU A 40 -3.34 14.88 17.06
N LEU A 41 -3.62 16.06 16.50
CA LEU A 41 -2.91 16.59 15.34
C LEU A 41 -1.43 16.81 15.67
N ALA A 42 -1.13 17.44 16.82
CA ALA A 42 0.23 17.64 17.31
C ALA A 42 0.99 16.32 17.50
N THR A 43 0.32 15.28 18.03
CA THR A 43 0.88 13.93 18.18
C THR A 43 1.09 13.24 16.83
N ALA A 44 0.14 13.38 15.91
CA ALA A 44 0.23 12.84 14.55
C ALA A 44 1.41 13.42 13.75
N THR A 45 1.82 14.66 14.01
CA THR A 45 3.03 15.25 13.41
C THR A 45 4.29 14.42 13.63
N LYS A 46 4.39 13.65 14.74
CA LYS A 46 5.53 12.79 15.05
C LYS A 46 5.51 11.43 14.33
N ILE A 47 4.39 11.08 13.68
CA ILE A 47 4.09 9.70 13.26
C ILE A 47 4.75 9.28 11.92
N ALA A 48 5.14 10.22 11.07
CA ALA A 48 5.87 9.93 9.83
C ALA A 48 6.55 11.19 9.33
N ALA A 49 7.78 11.43 9.77
CA ALA A 49 8.60 12.56 9.36
C ALA A 49 9.61 12.10 8.28
N TYR A 50 9.13 11.87 7.07
CA TYR A 50 9.99 11.88 5.90
C TYR A 50 9.27 12.55 4.73
N ASP A 51 10.05 13.22 3.90
CA ASP A 51 9.61 13.96 2.74
C ASP A 51 9.76 13.06 1.51
N MET A 52 8.65 12.77 0.82
CA MET A 52 8.64 11.91 -0.37
C MET A 52 9.56 12.45 -1.47
N LYS A 53 9.61 13.77 -1.68
CA LYS A 53 10.49 14.38 -2.68
C LYS A 53 11.97 14.19 -2.33
N VAL A 54 12.31 14.25 -1.05
CA VAL A 54 13.66 13.96 -0.59
C VAL A 54 13.99 12.48 -0.77
N LEU A 55 13.05 11.59 -0.43
CA LEU A 55 13.21 10.14 -0.61
C LEU A 55 13.49 9.79 -2.08
N GLU A 56 12.69 10.30 -3.01
CA GLU A 56 12.89 10.11 -4.46
C GLU A 56 14.25 10.63 -4.92
N ARG A 57 14.61 11.86 -4.54
CA ARG A 57 15.89 12.46 -4.92
C ARG A 57 17.09 11.65 -4.44
N GLU A 58 17.04 11.14 -3.21
CA GLU A 58 18.13 10.31 -2.66
C GLU A 58 18.14 8.93 -3.31
N PHE A 59 16.97 8.37 -3.65
CA PHE A 59 16.89 7.12 -4.39
C PHE A 59 17.40 7.22 -5.82
N THR A 60 17.14 8.31 -6.55
CA THR A 60 17.66 8.56 -7.90
C THR A 60 19.20 8.52 -7.95
N LYS A 61 19.89 8.89 -6.87
CA LYS A 61 21.36 8.77 -6.80
C LYS A 61 21.83 7.31 -6.80
N ILE A 62 20.99 6.38 -6.36
CA ILE A 62 21.26 4.93 -6.32
C ILE A 62 20.73 4.26 -7.59
N CYS A 63 19.58 4.71 -8.09
CA CYS A 63 18.90 4.14 -9.24
C CYS A 63 18.61 5.27 -10.24
N PRO A 64 19.56 5.59 -11.14
CA PRO A 64 19.47 6.77 -12.01
C PRO A 64 18.31 6.78 -13.00
N ASP A 65 17.76 5.60 -13.34
CA ASP A 65 16.60 5.43 -14.23
C ASP A 65 15.25 5.55 -13.51
N TYR A 66 15.25 5.79 -12.19
CA TYR A 66 14.04 6.00 -11.41
C TYR A 66 13.12 7.11 -11.94
N PRO A 67 13.61 8.32 -12.27
CA PRO A 67 12.76 9.40 -12.77
C PRO A 67 12.35 9.20 -14.24
N ASP A 68 12.93 8.24 -14.94
CA ASP A 68 12.64 8.02 -16.35
C ASP A 68 11.20 7.54 -16.52
N GLU A 69 10.48 8.17 -17.44
CA GLU A 69 9.11 7.78 -17.75
C GLU A 69 9.09 6.44 -18.50
N LEU A 70 8.08 5.62 -18.21
CA LEU A 70 7.86 4.37 -18.94
C LEU A 70 7.00 4.66 -20.16
N THR A 71 7.48 4.25 -21.34
CA THR A 71 6.77 4.35 -22.61
C THR A 71 6.03 3.07 -22.96
N ASP A 72 6.63 1.91 -22.68
CA ASP A 72 6.01 0.59 -22.82
C ASP A 72 5.97 -0.12 -21.45
N PRO A 73 4.86 -0.80 -21.08
CA PRO A 73 4.82 -1.60 -19.86
C PRO A 73 5.85 -2.74 -19.84
N ASP A 74 6.38 -3.16 -20.99
CA ASP A 74 7.38 -4.22 -21.10
C ASP A 74 8.83 -3.69 -21.13
N ASP A 75 9.03 -2.37 -21.16
CA ASP A 75 10.36 -1.76 -21.11
C ASP A 75 11.12 -2.17 -19.84
N PHE A 76 12.38 -2.54 -20.03
CA PHE A 76 13.27 -2.88 -18.93
C PHE A 76 13.81 -1.60 -18.28
N GLN A 77 13.56 -1.46 -16.99
CA GLN A 77 14.20 -0.47 -16.13
C GLN A 77 14.57 -1.14 -14.80
N VAL A 78 15.74 -0.81 -14.29
CA VAL A 78 16.26 -1.27 -13.00
C VAL A 78 15.31 -0.83 -11.88
N SER A 79 14.87 0.43 -11.91
CA SER A 79 13.87 0.97 -10.98
C SER A 79 12.51 0.25 -11.03
N ARG A 80 12.06 -0.19 -12.22
CA ARG A 80 10.84 -1.00 -12.36
C ARG A 80 11.03 -2.40 -11.75
N THR A 81 12.19 -3.01 -11.98
CA THR A 81 12.53 -4.32 -11.40
C THR A 81 12.57 -4.24 -9.87
N PHE A 82 13.20 -3.20 -9.34
CA PHE A 82 13.14 -2.87 -7.91
C PHE A 82 11.70 -2.75 -7.42
N ALA A 83 10.85 -1.99 -8.12
CA ALA A 83 9.46 -1.79 -7.72
C ALA A 83 8.66 -3.10 -7.71
N MET A 84 8.82 -3.94 -8.72
CA MET A 84 8.19 -5.26 -8.80
C MET A 84 8.62 -6.18 -7.67
N GLU A 85 9.93 -6.31 -7.41
CA GLU A 85 10.44 -7.14 -6.31
C GLU A 85 9.94 -6.62 -4.96
N ILE A 86 9.89 -5.30 -4.75
CA ILE A 86 9.34 -4.71 -3.52
C ILE A 86 7.85 -5.04 -3.34
N LEU A 87 7.03 -4.83 -4.37
CA LEU A 87 5.57 -4.95 -4.24
C LEU A 87 5.09 -6.40 -4.20
N PHE A 88 5.72 -7.30 -4.95
CA PHE A 88 5.27 -8.68 -5.13
C PHE A 88 6.03 -9.70 -4.29
N GLU A 89 7.26 -9.40 -3.87
CA GLU A 89 8.09 -10.36 -3.13
C GLU A 89 8.43 -9.85 -1.73
N VAL A 90 9.18 -8.76 -1.63
CA VAL A 90 9.77 -8.29 -0.37
C VAL A 90 8.72 -7.76 0.59
N GLY A 91 7.75 -6.98 0.11
CA GLY A 91 6.62 -6.46 0.89
C GLY A 91 5.78 -7.59 1.50
N PRO A 92 5.21 -8.50 0.70
CA PRO A 92 4.48 -9.66 1.20
C PRO A 92 5.31 -10.54 2.15
N ALA A 93 6.57 -10.84 1.78
CA ALA A 93 7.46 -11.63 2.61
C ALA A 93 7.72 -10.97 3.97
N SER A 94 7.89 -9.64 4.02
CA SER A 94 8.15 -8.89 5.26
C SER A 94 7.11 -9.15 6.36
N ASN A 95 5.86 -9.45 5.98
CA ASN A 95 4.79 -9.81 6.92
C ASN A 95 5.01 -11.18 7.58
N LEU A 96 5.69 -12.10 6.90
CA LEU A 96 5.97 -13.48 7.34
C LEU A 96 7.29 -13.62 8.11
N VAL A 97 8.22 -12.67 7.96
CA VAL A 97 9.56 -12.76 8.56
C VAL A 97 9.53 -12.81 10.09
N SER A 98 10.25 -13.73 10.72
CA SER A 98 10.43 -13.79 12.18
C SER A 98 11.30 -12.62 12.68
N ASN A 99 11.40 -12.40 13.99
CA ASN A 99 12.21 -11.29 14.56
C ASN A 99 13.72 -11.35 14.24
N THR A 100 14.21 -12.39 13.56
CA THR A 100 15.64 -12.63 13.30
C THR A 100 16.15 -12.04 11.99
N GLU A 101 15.32 -11.99 10.94
CA GLU A 101 15.72 -11.39 9.67
C GLU A 101 15.26 -9.93 9.61
N THR A 102 16.24 -9.04 9.67
CA THR A 102 16.03 -7.61 9.90
C THR A 102 16.07 -6.80 8.62
N ARG A 103 16.61 -7.35 7.52
CA ARG A 103 16.77 -6.63 6.25
C ARG A 103 16.90 -7.52 5.02
N ARG A 104 16.43 -7.00 3.89
CA ARG A 104 16.73 -7.46 2.52
C ARG A 104 17.77 -6.55 1.88
N ILE A 105 18.69 -7.11 1.08
CA ILE A 105 19.68 -6.35 0.31
C ILE A 105 19.37 -6.57 -1.17
N MET A 106 19.28 -5.48 -1.93
CA MET A 106 19.06 -5.51 -3.37
C MET A 106 20.23 -4.80 -4.05
N GLU A 107 20.77 -5.42 -5.09
CA GLU A 107 21.85 -4.85 -5.92
C GLU A 107 21.25 -4.28 -7.20
N LEU A 108 21.45 -2.98 -7.42
CA LEU A 108 20.94 -2.25 -8.57
C LEU A 108 22.10 -1.91 -9.51
N THR A 109 22.23 -2.70 -10.57
CA THR A 109 23.28 -2.55 -11.57
C THR A 109 22.79 -1.69 -12.74
N HIS A 110 23.56 -0.67 -13.10
CA HIS A 110 23.27 0.22 -14.22
C HIS A 110 24.56 0.57 -14.98
N MET A 111 24.42 1.08 -16.20
CA MET A 111 25.53 1.64 -16.96
C MET A 111 25.66 3.12 -16.64
N ASP A 112 26.87 3.57 -16.30
CA ASP A 112 27.16 4.99 -16.12
C ASP A 112 27.29 5.72 -17.47
N LYS A 113 27.48 7.04 -17.43
CA LYS A 113 27.63 7.87 -18.64
C LYS A 113 28.87 7.53 -19.47
N ALA A 114 29.85 6.85 -18.90
CA ALA A 114 31.06 6.39 -19.59
C ALA A 114 30.90 4.96 -20.13
N GLY A 115 29.71 4.36 -20.01
CA GLY A 115 29.44 2.98 -20.42
C GLY A 115 30.09 1.94 -19.49
N LYS A 116 30.41 2.31 -18.25
CA LYS A 116 30.91 1.38 -17.24
C LYS A 116 29.76 0.91 -16.35
N GLU A 117 29.77 -0.39 -16.05
CA GLU A 117 28.83 -0.99 -15.11
C GLU A 117 29.10 -0.52 -13.67
N VAL A 118 28.05 -0.04 -13.00
CA VAL A 118 28.06 0.42 -11.62
C VAL A 118 26.94 -0.29 -10.86
N THR A 119 27.30 -0.93 -9.74
CA THR A 119 26.35 -1.58 -8.85
C THR A 119 26.19 -0.80 -7.56
N ASN A 120 24.97 -0.30 -7.34
CA ASN A 120 24.56 0.32 -6.08
C ASN A 120 23.76 -0.67 -5.23
N ARG A 121 23.64 -0.42 -3.92
CA ARG A 121 22.94 -1.31 -2.98
C ARG A 121 21.83 -0.61 -2.23
N VAL A 122 20.68 -1.26 -2.18
CA VAL A 122 19.53 -0.85 -1.37
C VAL A 122 19.37 -1.84 -0.21
N TYR A 123 19.39 -1.32 1.01
CA TYR A 123 19.13 -2.09 2.23
C TYR A 123 17.71 -1.79 2.71
N VAL A 124 16.80 -2.77 2.59
CA VAL A 124 15.40 -2.64 2.99
C VAL A 124 15.21 -3.28 4.35
N HIS A 125 14.92 -2.48 5.38
CA HIS A 125 14.78 -2.94 6.76
C HIS A 125 13.32 -3.29 7.06
N PHE A 126 13.12 -4.50 7.59
CA PHE A 126 11.83 -4.95 8.11
C PHE A 126 11.72 -4.50 9.56
N LEU A 127 11.00 -3.40 9.79
CA LEU A 127 10.75 -2.89 11.15
C LEU A 127 9.79 -3.82 11.89
N LYS A 128 10.29 -4.92 12.45
CA LYS A 128 9.60 -5.75 13.45
C LYS A 128 10.17 -5.60 14.85
N ASN A 129 11.38 -5.04 14.96
CA ASN A 129 12.07 -4.91 16.24
C ASN A 129 11.77 -3.55 16.88
N ARG A 130 11.05 -3.55 18.01
CA ARG A 130 10.75 -2.33 18.80
C ARG A 130 12.02 -1.65 19.32
N ASP A 131 13.12 -2.40 19.42
CA ASP A 131 14.41 -1.94 19.94
C ASP A 131 15.38 -1.47 18.85
N ALA A 132 15.01 -1.60 17.56
CA ALA A 132 15.82 -1.00 16.49
C ALA A 132 15.63 0.52 16.53
N PRO A 133 16.71 1.32 16.42
CA PRO A 133 16.59 2.77 16.27
C PRO A 133 15.61 3.02 15.12
N PRO A 134 14.53 3.77 15.35
CA PRO A 134 13.58 4.02 14.29
C PRO A 134 14.39 4.75 13.22
N VAL A 135 14.39 4.22 11.99
CA VAL A 135 14.97 4.91 10.83
C VAL A 135 14.10 6.15 10.63
N THR A 136 14.43 7.18 11.39
CA THR A 136 13.68 8.42 11.55
C THR A 136 14.39 9.44 10.68
N GLY A 137 13.61 10.08 9.82
CA GLY A 137 14.10 11.07 8.89
C GLY A 137 14.30 10.56 7.46
N ASN A 138 14.77 11.48 6.64
CA ASN A 138 14.99 11.25 5.22
C ASN A 138 16.22 10.36 5.00
N PRO A 139 16.09 9.24 4.26
CA PRO A 139 17.24 8.41 3.94
C PRO A 139 18.23 9.18 3.08
N ARG A 140 19.51 8.81 3.14
CA ARG A 140 20.57 9.45 2.36
C ARG A 140 21.35 8.40 1.59
N ALA A 141 21.62 8.69 0.32
CA ALA A 141 22.55 7.89 -0.45
C ALA A 141 23.99 8.23 -0.06
N ILE A 142 24.75 7.24 0.38
CA ILE A 142 26.16 7.39 0.79
C ILE A 142 26.96 6.26 0.16
N ASN A 143 27.98 6.60 -0.63
CA ASN A 143 28.91 5.64 -1.24
C ASN A 143 28.21 4.49 -2.00
N GLY A 144 27.23 4.82 -2.84
CA GLY A 144 26.47 3.85 -3.63
C GLY A 144 25.51 2.96 -2.81
N LYS A 145 25.21 3.37 -1.57
CA LYS A 145 24.31 2.62 -0.66
C LYS A 145 23.19 3.52 -0.13
N ILE A 146 22.00 2.95 0.03
CA ILE A 146 20.89 3.59 0.74
C ILE A 146 20.19 2.60 1.67
N HIS A 147 19.78 3.09 2.83
CA HIS A 147 19.01 2.33 3.81
C HIS A 147 17.58 2.85 3.82
N LEU A 148 16.63 1.95 3.54
CA LEU A 148 15.21 2.25 3.46
C LEU A 148 14.45 1.37 4.45
N THR A 149 13.41 1.91 5.07
CA THR A 149 12.38 1.07 5.69
C THR A 149 11.56 0.37 4.60
N ILE A 150 10.94 -0.77 4.91
CA ILE A 150 9.99 -1.42 3.98
C ILE A 150 8.88 -0.47 3.52
N ARG A 151 8.44 0.44 4.40
CA ARG A 151 7.46 1.48 4.08
C ARG A 151 8.00 2.43 3.01
N GLN A 152 9.20 2.98 3.18
CA GLN A 152 9.82 3.89 2.20
C GLN A 152 10.05 3.19 0.85
N ALA A 153 10.57 1.96 0.87
CA ALA A 153 10.76 1.17 -0.35
C ALA A 153 9.43 0.92 -1.08
N SER A 154 8.36 0.58 -0.34
CA SER A 154 7.02 0.37 -0.91
C SER A 154 6.46 1.64 -1.55
N LEU A 155 6.67 2.82 -0.95
CA LEU A 155 6.20 4.08 -1.54
C LEU A 155 6.94 4.41 -2.84
N LEU A 156 8.26 4.24 -2.86
CA LEU A 156 9.06 4.41 -4.07
C LEU A 156 8.59 3.47 -5.19
N ALA A 157 8.27 2.22 -4.83
CA ALA A 157 7.78 1.22 -5.75
C ALA A 157 6.38 1.56 -6.29
N LEU A 158 5.43 1.94 -5.43
CA LEU A 158 4.09 2.38 -5.85
C LEU A 158 4.18 3.51 -6.85
N LYS A 159 4.96 4.55 -6.52
CA LYS A 159 5.13 5.72 -7.37
C LYS A 159 5.74 5.38 -8.72
N LYS A 160 6.78 4.53 -8.76
CA LYS A 160 7.37 4.08 -10.03
C LYS A 160 6.37 3.31 -10.90
N MET A 161 5.44 2.61 -10.28
CA MET A 161 4.46 1.78 -10.99
C MET A 161 3.19 2.52 -11.41
N GLU A 162 3.02 3.80 -11.04
CA GLU A 162 1.88 4.63 -11.48
C GLU A 162 1.73 4.63 -13.00
N LYS A 163 2.84 4.80 -13.73
CA LYS A 163 2.82 4.78 -15.21
C LYS A 163 2.48 3.42 -15.78
N VAL A 164 2.91 2.33 -15.13
CA VAL A 164 2.54 0.97 -15.53
C VAL A 164 1.03 0.77 -15.39
N ILE A 165 0.42 1.29 -14.32
CA ILE A 165 -1.03 1.24 -14.14
C ILE A 165 -1.75 1.93 -15.29
N GLU A 166 -1.31 3.11 -15.70
CA GLU A 166 -1.88 3.85 -16.85
C GLU A 166 -1.79 3.06 -18.15
N LEU A 167 -0.60 2.56 -18.48
CA LEU A 167 -0.34 1.81 -19.70
C LEU A 167 -1.14 0.50 -19.76
N MET A 168 -1.30 -0.17 -18.62
CA MET A 168 -2.08 -1.41 -18.52
C MET A 168 -3.58 -1.13 -18.60
N ALA A 169 -4.07 -0.07 -17.93
CA ALA A 169 -5.47 0.34 -17.98
C ALA A 169 -5.90 0.74 -19.41
N ALA A 170 -5.03 1.38 -20.18
CA ALA A 170 -5.26 1.68 -21.59
C ALA A 170 -5.45 0.42 -22.47
N LYS A 171 -4.91 -0.72 -22.01
CA LYS A 171 -5.07 -2.05 -22.63
C LYS A 171 -6.19 -2.87 -21.95
N GLU A 172 -7.07 -2.22 -21.18
CA GLU A 172 -8.15 -2.85 -20.38
C GLU A 172 -7.65 -3.93 -19.39
N LYS A 173 -6.40 -3.80 -18.94
CA LYS A 173 -5.80 -4.67 -17.91
C LYS A 173 -5.69 -3.91 -16.60
N TYR A 174 -6.45 -4.34 -15.60
CA TYR A 174 -6.57 -3.64 -14.32
C TYR A 174 -5.62 -4.24 -13.28
N LEU A 175 -4.49 -3.56 -13.03
CA LEU A 175 -3.45 -4.03 -12.13
C LEU A 175 -3.73 -3.59 -10.68
N LEU A 176 -3.88 -4.57 -9.79
CA LEU A 176 -3.88 -4.37 -8.34
C LEU A 176 -2.63 -5.01 -7.74
N PHE A 177 -1.92 -4.26 -6.90
CA PHE A 177 -0.79 -4.79 -6.13
C PHE A 177 -1.29 -5.63 -4.96
N PRO A 178 -0.44 -6.53 -4.41
CA PRO A 178 -0.89 -7.56 -3.48
C PRO A 178 -1.71 -7.05 -2.28
N LEU A 179 -1.31 -5.93 -1.64
CA LEU A 179 -2.08 -5.40 -0.52
C LEU A 179 -3.46 -4.88 -0.93
N ALA A 180 -3.57 -4.26 -2.10
CA ALA A 180 -4.86 -3.81 -2.64
C ALA A 180 -5.73 -5.00 -3.06
N GLY A 181 -5.15 -6.00 -3.74
CA GLY A 181 -5.86 -7.22 -4.11
C GLY A 181 -6.34 -8.05 -2.91
N ASN A 182 -5.69 -7.92 -1.76
CA ASN A 182 -6.09 -8.59 -0.51
C ASN A 182 -7.27 -7.93 0.21
N VAL A 183 -7.66 -6.71 -0.16
CA VAL A 183 -8.74 -5.96 0.51
C VAL A 183 -9.85 -5.57 -0.44
N PHE A 184 -9.56 -5.44 -1.73
CA PHE A 184 -10.51 -5.11 -2.78
C PHE A 184 -10.94 -6.38 -3.52
N SER A 185 -12.25 -6.60 -3.64
CA SER A 185 -12.81 -7.79 -4.31
C SER A 185 -13.92 -7.51 -5.30
N GLY A 186 -14.30 -6.24 -5.46
CA GLY A 186 -15.35 -5.86 -6.40
C GLY A 186 -14.81 -5.61 -7.81
N SER A 187 -15.69 -5.18 -8.70
CA SER A 187 -15.33 -4.75 -10.05
C SER A 187 -14.86 -3.30 -10.04
N VAL A 188 -13.66 -3.03 -10.57
CA VAL A 188 -13.11 -1.66 -10.66
C VAL A 188 -13.97 -0.80 -11.60
N THR A 189 -14.48 -1.37 -12.69
CA THR A 189 -15.35 -0.66 -13.63
C THR A 189 -16.69 -0.31 -13.01
N ASP A 190 -17.28 -1.22 -12.21
CA ASP A 190 -18.53 -0.95 -11.51
C ASP A 190 -18.35 0.12 -10.44
N LEU A 191 -17.25 0.07 -9.67
CA LEU A 191 -16.91 1.11 -8.70
C LEU A 191 -16.74 2.46 -9.41
N HIS A 192 -16.00 2.50 -10.51
CA HIS A 192 -15.79 3.72 -11.30
C HIS A 192 -17.11 4.31 -11.80
N LYS A 193 -18.00 3.46 -12.30
CA LYS A 193 -19.34 3.87 -12.73
C LYS A 193 -20.15 4.47 -11.57
N GLU A 194 -20.20 3.80 -10.42
CA GLU A 194 -20.92 4.34 -9.26
C GLU A 194 -20.32 5.62 -8.71
N LEU A 195 -18.99 5.77 -8.73
CA LEU A 195 -18.32 7.02 -8.38
C LEU A 195 -18.72 8.15 -9.32
N LYS A 196 -18.76 7.90 -10.64
CA LYS A 196 -19.20 8.88 -11.62
C LYS A 196 -20.66 9.29 -11.41
N GLU A 197 -21.54 8.32 -11.25
CA GLU A 197 -22.99 8.55 -11.15
C GLU A 197 -23.40 9.22 -9.84
N LYS A 198 -22.77 8.85 -8.71
CA LYS A 198 -23.19 9.30 -7.38
C LYS A 198 -22.38 10.48 -6.86
N PHE A 199 -21.12 10.59 -7.25
CA PHE A 199 -20.17 11.57 -6.72
C PHE A 199 -19.64 12.52 -7.81
N GLY A 200 -20.01 12.30 -9.07
CA GLY A 200 -19.61 13.19 -10.17
C GLY A 200 -18.11 13.19 -10.46
N VAL A 201 -17.37 12.12 -10.09
CA VAL A 201 -15.92 12.08 -10.32
C VAL A 201 -15.62 12.13 -11.82
N THR A 202 -14.58 12.87 -12.19
CA THR A 202 -14.23 13.10 -13.60
C THR A 202 -13.01 12.29 -14.07
N TYR A 203 -12.29 11.68 -13.14
CA TYR A 203 -11.09 10.91 -13.44
C TYR A 203 -11.42 9.57 -14.12
N ASP A 204 -10.40 8.95 -14.73
CA ASP A 204 -10.50 7.69 -15.47
C ASP A 204 -10.24 6.45 -14.59
N ILE A 205 -10.28 5.26 -15.18
CA ILE A 205 -10.03 4.01 -14.45
C ILE A 205 -8.58 3.92 -13.96
N ALA A 206 -7.61 4.47 -14.71
CA ALA A 206 -6.20 4.45 -14.30
C ALA A 206 -6.00 5.24 -13.00
N HIS A 207 -6.61 6.42 -12.90
CA HIS A 207 -6.64 7.20 -11.66
C HIS A 207 -7.27 6.42 -10.51
N LEU A 208 -8.42 5.76 -10.74
CA LEU A 208 -9.05 4.94 -9.70
C LEU A 208 -8.14 3.79 -9.24
N LEU A 209 -7.44 3.13 -10.16
CA LEU A 209 -6.50 2.05 -9.83
C LEU A 209 -5.31 2.57 -9.01
N LYS A 210 -4.77 3.74 -9.35
CA LYS A 210 -3.73 4.40 -8.54
C LYS A 210 -4.26 4.70 -7.13
N CYS A 211 -5.45 5.29 -7.03
CA CYS A 211 -6.11 5.55 -5.74
C CYS A 211 -6.29 4.28 -4.90
N ILE A 212 -6.80 3.19 -5.49
CA ILE A 212 -6.99 1.91 -4.79
C ILE A 212 -5.64 1.35 -4.32
N ASN A 213 -4.64 1.31 -5.19
CA ASN A 213 -3.33 0.76 -4.89
C ASN A 213 -2.62 1.55 -3.78
N GLU A 214 -2.56 2.86 -3.87
CA GLU A 214 -1.87 3.69 -2.88
C GLU A 214 -2.59 3.70 -1.53
N SER A 215 -3.92 3.73 -1.55
CA SER A 215 -4.75 3.74 -0.34
C SER A 215 -4.63 2.45 0.46
N ALA A 216 -4.24 1.33 -0.15
CA ALA A 216 -4.06 0.05 0.54
C ALA A 216 -2.74 -0.05 1.33
N TYR A 217 -1.74 0.79 1.05
CA TYR A 217 -0.41 0.67 1.65
C TYR A 217 -0.18 1.63 2.81
N GLY A 218 0.43 1.13 3.89
CA GLY A 218 0.91 1.97 4.99
C GLY A 218 1.90 3.03 4.49
N GLY A 219 1.70 4.31 4.81
CA GLY A 219 2.48 5.42 4.23
C GLY A 219 1.84 6.06 2.99
N GLY A 220 0.83 5.42 2.40
CA GLY A 220 0.11 5.92 1.23
C GLY A 220 -0.47 7.32 1.39
N GLU A 221 -0.69 7.81 2.62
CA GLU A 221 -1.08 9.21 2.87
C GLU A 221 -0.12 10.24 2.23
N ASN A 222 1.13 9.86 1.96
CA ASN A 222 2.13 10.74 1.34
C ASN A 222 2.14 10.66 -0.20
N LEU A 223 1.28 9.84 -0.81
CA LEU A 223 1.15 9.70 -2.27
C LEU A 223 -0.04 10.49 -2.78
N GLU A 224 -0.02 10.86 -4.05
CA GLU A 224 -0.96 11.83 -4.63
C GLU A 224 -2.37 11.28 -4.74
N PHE A 225 -2.53 10.06 -5.26
CA PHE A 225 -3.82 9.49 -5.63
C PHE A 225 -4.55 8.84 -4.47
N SER A 226 -3.89 8.56 -3.34
CA SER A 226 -4.56 7.93 -2.21
C SER A 226 -5.64 8.82 -1.58
N GLU A 227 -6.64 8.21 -0.96
CA GLU A 227 -7.75 8.93 -0.35
C GLU A 227 -8.09 8.32 1.01
N LEU A 228 -8.50 9.17 1.96
CA LEU A 228 -8.88 8.72 3.29
C LEU A 228 -10.06 7.73 3.27
N PRO A 229 -11.16 7.97 2.52
CA PRO A 229 -12.27 7.03 2.46
C PRO A 229 -11.87 5.62 2.00
N ALA A 230 -11.06 5.52 0.94
CA ALA A 230 -10.55 4.25 0.44
C ALA A 230 -9.61 3.58 1.46
N ALA A 231 -8.63 4.33 1.99
CA ALA A 231 -7.66 3.80 2.93
C ALA A 231 -8.30 3.30 4.23
N ALA A 232 -9.33 4.02 4.71
CA ALA A 232 -10.09 3.64 5.89
C ALA A 232 -10.91 2.36 5.63
N ALA A 233 -11.57 2.24 4.46
CA ALA A 233 -12.32 1.04 4.08
C ALA A 233 -11.42 -0.20 3.97
N PHE A 234 -10.27 -0.07 3.33
CA PHE A 234 -9.27 -1.13 3.21
C PHE A 234 -8.68 -1.54 4.56
N THR A 235 -8.48 -0.58 5.46
CA THR A 235 -8.01 -0.88 6.81
C THR A 235 -9.04 -1.70 7.56
N VAL A 236 -10.32 -1.31 7.54
CA VAL A 236 -11.41 -2.10 8.13
C VAL A 236 -11.45 -3.53 7.56
N ALA A 237 -11.27 -3.68 6.25
CA ALA A 237 -11.21 -4.99 5.61
C ALA A 237 -10.01 -5.83 6.09
N SER A 238 -8.82 -5.23 6.15
CA SER A 238 -7.59 -5.91 6.58
C SER A 238 -7.61 -6.31 8.06
N THR A 239 -8.24 -5.52 8.93
CA THR A 239 -8.29 -5.77 10.37
C THR A 239 -9.48 -6.65 10.77
N ALA A 240 -10.42 -6.95 9.85
CA ALA A 240 -11.60 -7.77 10.11
C ALA A 240 -11.29 -9.19 10.63
N HIS A 241 -10.10 -9.70 10.32
CA HIS A 241 -9.67 -11.04 10.70
C HIS A 241 -8.79 -11.09 11.95
N MET A 242 -8.47 -9.93 12.54
CA MET A 242 -7.58 -9.86 13.69
C MET A 242 -8.28 -10.34 14.97
N SER A 243 -7.61 -11.21 15.72
CA SER A 243 -8.09 -11.68 17.03
C SER A 243 -7.92 -10.65 18.13
N ASN A 244 -6.85 -9.85 18.08
CA ASN A 244 -6.58 -8.78 19.05
C ASN A 244 -7.31 -7.49 18.64
N ARG A 245 -8.41 -7.21 19.36
CA ARG A 245 -9.30 -6.06 19.10
C ARG A 245 -8.63 -4.71 19.34
N ASP A 246 -7.93 -4.56 20.46
CA ASP A 246 -7.25 -3.32 20.80
C ASP A 246 -6.19 -2.96 19.75
N ASN A 247 -5.51 -3.98 19.22
CA ASN A 247 -4.53 -3.78 18.15
C ASN A 247 -5.21 -3.40 16.83
N ALA A 248 -6.31 -4.06 16.46
CA ALA A 248 -7.08 -3.70 15.27
C ALA A 248 -7.56 -2.24 15.31
N GLU A 249 -8.09 -1.82 16.46
CA GLU A 249 -8.58 -0.46 16.69
C GLU A 249 -7.46 0.58 16.60
N LYS A 250 -6.31 0.31 17.23
CA LYS A 250 -5.13 1.17 17.12
C LYS A 250 -4.65 1.32 15.68
N ILE A 251 -4.72 0.27 14.86
CA ILE A 251 -4.35 0.33 13.44
C ILE A 251 -5.34 1.20 12.65
N MET A 252 -6.65 1.00 12.86
CA MET A 252 -7.68 1.81 12.21
C MET A 252 -7.57 3.29 12.59
N GLU A 253 -7.44 3.57 13.88
CA GLU A 253 -7.27 4.93 14.40
C GLU A 253 -6.01 5.56 13.81
N TYR A 254 -4.86 4.89 13.92
CA TYR A 254 -3.59 5.35 13.35
C TYR A 254 -3.73 5.71 11.87
N ARG A 255 -4.42 4.87 11.08
CA ARG A 255 -4.59 5.12 9.65
C ARG A 255 -5.37 6.40 9.37
N VAL A 256 -6.52 6.59 10.03
CA VAL A 256 -7.36 7.78 9.86
C VAL A 256 -6.57 9.03 10.24
N LYS A 257 -5.87 8.99 11.38
CA LYS A 257 -5.03 10.11 11.87
C LYS A 257 -3.93 10.49 10.87
N CYS A 258 -3.24 9.51 10.28
CA CYS A 258 -2.17 9.77 9.31
C CYS A 258 -2.66 10.51 8.05
N PHE A 259 -3.84 10.15 7.54
CA PHE A 259 -4.44 10.78 6.37
C PHE A 259 -5.00 12.17 6.67
N GLN A 260 -5.73 12.33 7.79
CA GLN A 260 -6.25 13.64 8.20
C GLN A 260 -5.11 14.64 8.46
N ARG A 261 -3.99 14.19 9.04
CA ARG A 261 -2.79 15.01 9.27
C ARG A 261 -2.25 15.67 7.99
N VAL A 262 -2.27 14.96 6.87
CA VAL A 262 -1.80 15.47 5.57
C VAL A 262 -2.91 16.17 4.78
N GLY A 263 -4.07 16.42 5.40
CA GLY A 263 -5.18 17.14 4.79
C GLY A 263 -6.07 16.31 3.87
N LYS A 264 -5.96 14.97 3.88
CA LYS A 264 -6.86 14.13 3.07
C LYS A 264 -8.24 14.08 3.71
N GLU A 265 -9.24 14.55 2.98
CA GLU A 265 -10.59 14.81 3.50
C GLU A 265 -11.36 13.53 3.82
N ALA A 266 -12.18 13.61 4.86
CA ALA A 266 -13.10 12.55 5.22
C ALA A 266 -14.41 12.73 4.44
N ASP A 267 -14.79 11.72 3.67
CA ASP A 267 -16.12 11.61 3.08
C ASP A 267 -16.74 10.27 3.51
N LEU A 268 -17.79 10.36 4.32
CA LEU A 268 -18.47 9.19 4.85
C LEU A 268 -19.21 8.41 3.75
N ALA A 269 -19.81 9.09 2.77
CA ALA A 269 -20.54 8.45 1.70
C ALA A 269 -19.59 7.73 0.72
N LEU A 270 -18.45 8.34 0.39
CA LEU A 270 -17.38 7.65 -0.36
C LEU A 270 -16.85 6.45 0.43
N PHE A 271 -16.63 6.61 1.74
CA PHE A 271 -16.18 5.50 2.59
C PHE A 271 -17.17 4.34 2.54
N GLU A 272 -18.47 4.61 2.68
CA GLU A 272 -19.50 3.59 2.55
C GLU A 272 -19.48 2.91 1.18
N LEU A 273 -19.29 3.66 0.11
CA LEU A 273 -19.14 3.09 -1.24
C LEU A 273 -17.92 2.17 -1.32
N TYR A 274 -16.73 2.61 -0.91
CA TYR A 274 -15.53 1.77 -0.91
C TYR A 274 -15.72 0.48 -0.08
N THR A 275 -16.37 0.56 1.09
CA THR A 275 -16.65 -0.66 1.89
C THR A 275 -17.56 -1.67 1.19
N LYS A 276 -18.38 -1.25 0.20
CA LYS A 276 -19.18 -2.16 -0.62
C LYS A 276 -18.30 -3.08 -1.48
N TYR A 277 -17.16 -2.58 -1.94
CA TYR A 277 -16.22 -3.27 -2.83
C TYR A 277 -15.07 -3.97 -2.11
N CYS A 278 -15.02 -3.86 -0.78
CA CYS A 278 -14.02 -4.53 0.05
C CYS A 278 -14.39 -5.99 0.37
N ILE A 279 -13.38 -6.82 0.64
CA ILE A 279 -13.55 -8.17 1.18
C ILE A 279 -14.20 -8.08 2.55
N ARG A 280 -15.41 -8.63 2.67
CA ARG A 280 -16.21 -8.62 3.90
C ARG A 280 -15.87 -9.79 4.83
N GLY A 281 -14.60 -9.97 5.14
CA GLY A 281 -14.20 -11.00 6.09
C GLY A 281 -14.40 -12.44 5.61
N ARG A 282 -14.43 -12.69 4.29
CA ARG A 282 -14.35 -14.06 3.74
C ARG A 282 -12.89 -14.32 3.36
N LEU A 283 -12.22 -15.16 4.14
CA LEU A 283 -11.02 -15.84 3.68
C LEU A 283 -11.41 -16.67 2.44
N VAL A 284 -11.12 -16.16 1.24
CA VAL A 284 -10.84 -17.05 0.12
C VAL A 284 -9.40 -17.45 0.33
N ARG A 285 -9.18 -18.73 0.65
CA ARG A 285 -7.83 -19.29 0.82
C ARG A 285 -7.07 -19.06 -0.50
N PRO A 286 -5.83 -18.54 -0.47
CA PRO A 286 -4.92 -18.74 -1.59
C PRO A 286 -4.75 -20.26 -1.75
N ASP A 287 -4.87 -20.76 -2.97
CA ASP A 287 -4.53 -22.13 -3.31
C ASP A 287 -3.07 -22.38 -2.86
N PRO A 288 -2.82 -23.27 -1.88
CA PRO A 288 -1.49 -23.76 -1.65
C PRO A 288 -1.29 -24.94 -2.60
N ASN A 289 -0.28 -24.85 -3.47
CA ASN A 289 0.48 -26.07 -3.73
C ASN A 289 0.87 -26.71 -2.39
#